data_AF-A0A350DHA1-F1
#
_entry.id   AF-A0A350DHA1-F1
#
_cell.length_a   1.000
_cell.length_b   1.000
_cell.length_c   1.000
_cell.angle_alpha   90.00
_cell.angle_beta   90.00
_cell.angle_gamma   90.00
#
_symmetry.space_group_name_H-M   'P 1'
#
loop_
_entity.id
_entity.type
_entity.pdbx_description
1 polymer ?
#
loop_
_entity_poly.entity_id
_entity_poly.type
_entity_poly.pdbx_seq_one_letter_code
_entity_poly.pdbx_strand_id
1 'polypeptide(L)' 'GTGIIAGGAMRSVLELAGVHDVLAKCYGSTNPVNVVRATVKGLSSMQAPEDVAAKRGLSVEAITG' A
#
# COMPACT_ATOMS: atom_id res chain seq x y z
N GLY A 1 10.15 6.44 12.43
CA GLY A 1 9.11 6.34 11.39
C GLY A 1 8.10 7.43 11.56
N THR A 2 7.39 7.78 10.50
CA THR A 2 6.36 8.84 10.48
C THR A 2 5.04 8.39 11.11
N GLY A 3 4.86 7.07 11.27
CA GLY A 3 3.62 6.47 11.76
C GLY A 3 2.58 6.36 10.65
N ILE A 4 1.32 6.10 11.02
CA ILE A 4 0.21 5.96 10.06
C ILE A 4 -0.54 7.29 9.91
N ILE A 5 -0.20 8.02 8.84
CA ILE A 5 -0.90 9.24 8.44
C ILE A 5 -1.93 8.88 7.37
N ALA A 6 -3.14 8.53 7.83
CA ALA A 6 -4.25 8.12 6.98
C ALA A 6 -5.60 8.53 7.58
N GLY A 7 -6.63 8.63 6.73
CA GLY A 7 -8.02 8.79 7.18
C GLY A 7 -8.52 7.55 7.93
N GLY A 8 -9.49 7.71 8.85
CA GLY A 8 -9.87 6.68 9.83
C GLY A 8 -10.13 5.28 9.24
N ALA A 9 -10.94 5.20 8.18
CA ALA A 9 -11.24 3.91 7.53
C ALA A 9 -9.98 3.23 6.95
N MET A 10 -9.06 4.00 6.36
CA MET A 10 -7.79 3.48 5.83
C MET A 10 -6.84 3.09 6.97
N ARG A 11 -6.77 3.92 8.02
CA ARG A 11 -5.91 3.69 9.19
C ARG A 11 -6.22 2.33 9.82
N SER A 12 -7.48 2.02 10.10
CA SER A 12 -7.84 0.73 10.71
C SER A 12 -7.44 -0.46 9.85
N VAL A 13 -7.57 -0.36 8.53
CA VAL A 13 -7.13 -1.42 7.60
C VAL A 13 -5.61 -1.57 7.63
N LEU A 14 -4.88 -0.46 7.60
CA LEU A 14 -3.41 -0.44 7.58
C LEU A 14 -2.82 -0.95 8.91
N GLU A 15 -3.43 -0.59 10.05
CA GLU A 15 -3.04 -1.10 11.37
C GLU A 15 -3.22 -2.62 11.46
N LEU A 16 -4.36 -3.15 11.02
CA LEU A 16 -4.63 -4.59 11.00
C LEU A 16 -3.74 -5.34 10.01
N ALA A 17 -3.33 -4.69 8.92
CA ALA A 17 -2.38 -5.25 7.96
C ALA A 17 -0.93 -5.26 8.47
N GLY A 18 -0.65 -4.71 9.66
CA GLY A 18 0.70 -4.64 10.24
C GLY A 18 1.58 -3.53 9.64
N VAL A 19 0.99 -2.54 8.97
CA VAL A 19 1.73 -1.41 8.42
C VAL A 19 1.94 -0.37 9.51
N HIS A 20 3.20 -0.05 9.82
CA HIS A 20 3.54 0.89 10.89
C HIS A 20 3.92 2.29 10.40
N ASP A 21 4.35 2.43 9.14
CA ASP A 21 4.78 3.71 8.56
C ASP A 21 4.22 3.86 7.15
N VAL A 22 3.30 4.82 6.97
CA VAL A 22 2.63 5.04 5.69
C VAL A 22 1.98 6.42 5.62
N LEU A 23 2.06 7.03 4.44
CA LEU A 23 1.31 8.23 4.08
C LEU A 23 0.19 7.83 3.12
N ALA A 24 -1.06 8.08 3.50
CA ALA A 24 -2.23 7.77 2.67
C ALA A 24 -3.21 8.94 2.63
N LYS A 25 -3.67 9.26 1.41
CA LYS A 25 -4.70 10.26 1.17
C LYS A 25 -5.78 9.67 0.28
N CYS A 26 -7.03 9.84 0.71
CA CYS A 26 -8.18 9.54 -0.13
C CYS A 26 -8.52 10.78 -0.96
N TYR A 27 -8.66 10.60 -2.27
CA TYR A 27 -9.16 11.59 -3.21
C TYR A 27 -10.51 11.13 -3.77
N GLY A 28 -11.43 12.07 -3.99
CA GLY A 28 -12.79 11.77 -4.47
C GLY A 28 -13.74 11.37 -3.34
N SER A 29 -14.46 10.26 -3.51
CA SER A 29 -15.49 9.81 -2.55
C SER A 29 -14.87 9.37 -1.23
N THR A 30 -15.39 9.91 -0.13
CA THR A 30 -14.98 9.60 1.24
C THR A 30 -15.88 8.56 1.93
N ASN A 31 -16.72 7.85 1.18
CA ASN A 31 -17.58 6.80 1.74
C ASN A 31 -16.71 5.69 2.37
N PRO A 32 -16.84 5.42 3.69
CA PRO A 32 -15.99 4.46 4.41
C PRO A 32 -15.90 3.08 3.76
N VAL A 33 -17.02 2.54 3.24
CA VAL A 33 -17.05 1.21 2.62
C VAL A 33 -16.19 1.17 1.36
N ASN A 34 -16.26 2.21 0.54
CA ASN A 34 -15.49 2.31 -0.69
C ASN A 34 -14.00 2.55 -0.39
N VAL A 35 -13.72 3.36 0.63
CA VAL A 35 -12.35 3.63 1.09
C VAL A 35 -11.68 2.33 1.56
N VAL A 36 -12.35 1.52 2.39
CA VAL A 36 -11.83 0.21 2.82
C VAL A 36 -11.56 -0.70 1.62
N ARG A 37 -12.52 -0.83 0.70
CA ARG A 37 -12.34 -1.64 -0.52
C ARG A 37 -11.18 -1.15 -1.38
N ALA A 38 -11.02 0.17 -1.52
CA ALA A 38 -9.93 0.76 -2.28
C ALA A 38 -8.57 0.50 -1.60
N THR A 39 -8.49 0.61 -0.27
CA THR A 39 -7.27 0.31 0.49
C THR A 39 -6.86 -1.15 0.32
N VAL A 40 -7.80 -2.09 0.49
CA VAL A 40 -7.53 -3.52 0.30
C VAL A 40 -7.07 -3.82 -1.13
N LYS A 41 -7.78 -3.27 -2.13
CA LYS A 41 -7.40 -3.41 -3.54
C LYS A 41 -5.99 -2.88 -3.81
N GLY A 42 -5.63 -1.73 -3.25
CA GLY A 42 -4.30 -1.14 -3.37
C GLY A 42 -3.23 -2.08 -2.84
N LEU A 43 -3.40 -2.58 -1.61
CA LEU A 43 -2.48 -3.54 -0.99
C LEU A 43 -2.35 -4.83 -1.80
N SER A 44 -3.45 -5.40 -2.28
CA SER A 44 -3.42 -6.62 -3.12
C SER A 44 -2.76 -6.42 -4.48
N SER A 45 -2.68 -5.19 -4.98
CA SER A 45 -2.02 -4.85 -6.24
C SER A 45 -0.54 -4.52 -6.11
N MET A 46 -0.02 -4.41 -4.88
CA MET A 46 1.41 -4.19 -4.65
C MET A 46 2.23 -5.39 -5.13
N GLN A 47 3.40 -5.10 -5.69
CA GLN A 47 4.33 -6.10 -6.18
C GLN A 47 5.65 -5.98 -5.44
N ALA A 48 6.22 -7.12 -5.05
CA ALA A 48 7.53 -7.13 -4.42
C ALA A 48 8.63 -6.86 -5.46
N PRO A 49 9.72 -6.17 -5.11
CA PRO A 49 10.83 -5.92 -6.03
C PRO A 49 11.37 -7.20 -6.69
N GLU A 50 11.38 -8.32 -5.97
CA GLU A 50 11.83 -9.63 -6.44
C GLU A 50 10.92 -10.17 -7.55
N ASP A 51 9.60 -10.03 -7.38
CA ASP A 51 8.62 -10.45 -8.40
C ASP A 51 8.77 -9.62 -9.69
N VAL A 52 9.08 -8.33 -9.55
CA VAL A 52 9.30 -7.43 -10.68
C VAL A 52 10.62 -7.76 -11.37
N ALA A 53 11.68 -8.02 -10.61
CA ALA A 53 12.99 -8.42 -11.12
C ALA A 53 12.90 -9.73 -11.92
N ALA A 54 12.23 -10.74 -11.35
CA ALA A 54 12.00 -12.03 -12.01
C ALA A 54 11.20 -11.89 -13.30
N LYS A 55 10.14 -11.08 -13.31
CA LYS A 55 9.35 -10.81 -14.53
C LYS A 55 10.13 -10.10 -15.62
N ARG A 56 11.08 -9.24 -15.24
CA ARG A 56 11.90 -8.45 -16.17
C ARG A 56 13.24 -9.11 -16.55
N GLY A 57 13.60 -10.22 -15.91
CA GLY A 57 14.89 -10.89 -16.13
C GLY A 57 16.10 -10.08 -15.66
N LEU A 58 15.91 -9.20 -14.66
CA LEU A 58 16.94 -8.34 -14.10
C LEU A 58 17.32 -8.81 -12.68
N SER A 59 18.47 -8.39 -12.17
CA SER A 59 18.80 -8.59 -10.75
C SER A 59 17.94 -7.67 -9.87
N VAL A 60 17.76 -8.06 -8.61
CA VAL A 60 17.02 -7.24 -7.64
C VAL A 60 17.72 -5.91 -7.42
N GLU A 61 19.07 -5.87 -7.41
CA GLU A 61 19.82 -4.62 -7.25
C GLU A 61 19.53 -3.63 -8.38
N ALA A 62 19.34 -4.10 -9.62
CA ALA A 62 18.99 -3.25 -10.75
C ALA A 62 17.57 -2.65 -10.65
N ILE A 63 16.69 -3.25 -9.85
CA ILE A 63 15.33 -2.74 -9.58
C ILE A 63 15.31 -1.82 -8.36
N THR A 64 16.10 -2.12 -7.33
CA THR A 64 16.12 -1.35 -6.08
C THR A 64 17.03 -0.13 -6.14
N GLY A 65 18.05 -0.13 -7.00
CA GLY A 65 18.93 1.02 -7.27
C GLY A 65 19.83 1.41 -6.11
#